data_AF-A0AA97HVH5-F1
#
_entry.id   AF-A0AA97HVH5-F1
#
_cell.length_a   1.000
_cell.length_b   1.000
_cell.length_c   1.000
_cell.angle_alpha   90.00
_cell.angle_beta   90.00
_cell.angle_gamma   90.00
#
_symmetry.space_group_name_H-M   'P 1'
#
loop_
_entity.id
_entity.type
_entity.pdbx_description
1 polymer ?
#
loop_
_entity_poly.entity_id
_entity_poly.type
_entity_poly.pdbx_seq_one_letter_code
_entity_poly.pdbx_strand_id
1 'polypeptide(L)'
;MTSYVSAHSGFQDQYVPTFSVPEIGNGVGFLDQQREKAIGGQVFRQVQQKMPVLQNPWIEDQLFSVFSQILTQTQLGQPIGLIVIDDPQINAFAVPGGLFALNTGLITHARNMDEVVGVMGHEIAHVTQRHYSRSQEAFKGQGLLALAGIVVGALVASQGGGDAGTAVILGSQAALLDKQLSYSRNQEREADRIGMQYMYALGYNPQSMADFFEVMHRESSNVGFLPDFWLTHPLTSERMSEARLRANQLPKIHQSSNQPEFEILKLYTAVISKQISEQQLLQLTKQNNFAAQLALSAFYLNLGDYQKAQQLLADAKQHGQAHNLIPLIETDIYLGKNQLQSALNTIQSPAKVMPENRALNYKLAEVYIRMHRAADAQQVVQSFIQRNPKDIQGWDLMQQAANIDKDNPMYTVNVLRYRAEKQFWSGQEQEAIKSLLHAQRLNQKNSQAMSITLKKRLEEMQKEFTTKI
;
A
#
# COMPACT_ATOMS: atom_id res chain seq x y z
N MET A 1 -14.20 -64.20 -7.90
CA MET A 1 -15.49 -63.54 -7.69
C MET A 1 -15.57 -63.11 -6.24
N THR A 2 -15.28 -61.85 -5.96
CA THR A 2 -15.51 -61.24 -4.65
C THR A 2 -15.59 -59.73 -4.88
N SER A 3 -16.78 -59.21 -4.60
CA SER A 3 -17.22 -57.83 -4.69
C SER A 3 -16.63 -56.98 -3.57
N TYR A 4 -16.22 -55.75 -3.89
CA TYR A 4 -16.19 -54.65 -2.94
C TYR A 4 -16.92 -53.45 -3.55
N VAL A 5 -17.91 -52.98 -2.80
CA VAL A 5 -18.76 -51.82 -3.07
C VAL A 5 -18.01 -50.57 -2.58
N SER A 6 -17.78 -49.61 -3.47
CA SER A 6 -17.27 -48.28 -3.11
C SER A 6 -18.43 -47.29 -2.99
N ALA A 7 -18.73 -46.89 -1.77
CA ALA A 7 -19.68 -45.81 -1.48
C ALA A 7 -19.15 -44.48 -2.05
N HIS A 8 -19.90 -43.88 -2.97
CA HIS A 8 -19.69 -42.51 -3.42
C HIS A 8 -20.41 -41.57 -2.44
N SER A 9 -19.64 -40.87 -1.61
CA SER A 9 -20.14 -39.69 -0.88
C SER A 9 -20.04 -38.47 -1.81
N GLY A 10 -21.20 -37.87 -2.10
CA GLY A 10 -21.33 -36.71 -2.98
C GLY A 10 -20.61 -35.48 -2.43
N PHE A 11 -19.77 -34.88 -3.27
CA PHE A 11 -19.40 -33.48 -3.16
C PHE A 11 -20.50 -32.67 -3.85
N GLN A 12 -21.23 -31.87 -3.09
CA GLN A 12 -22.07 -30.82 -3.65
C GLN A 12 -21.17 -29.78 -4.29
N ASP A 13 -21.29 -29.60 -5.61
CA ASP A 13 -20.74 -28.46 -6.33
C ASP A 13 -21.26 -27.17 -5.67
N GLN A 14 -20.39 -26.45 -4.98
CA GLN A 14 -20.67 -25.08 -4.58
C GLN A 14 -20.68 -24.22 -5.85
N TYR A 15 -21.88 -23.93 -6.33
CA TYR A 15 -22.14 -23.01 -7.42
C TYR A 15 -21.67 -21.61 -7.02
N VAL A 16 -20.44 -21.23 -7.39
CA VAL A 16 -19.98 -19.83 -7.33
C VAL A 16 -20.65 -19.09 -8.50
N PRO A 17 -21.56 -18.13 -8.26
CA PRO A 17 -22.16 -17.37 -9.35
C PRO A 17 -21.06 -16.58 -10.06
N THR A 18 -20.79 -16.88 -11.33
CA THR A 18 -19.93 -16.06 -12.17
C THR A 18 -20.71 -14.81 -12.56
N PHE A 19 -20.48 -13.70 -11.86
CA PHE A 19 -21.02 -12.40 -12.28
C PHE A 19 -20.23 -11.91 -13.51
N SER A 20 -20.90 -11.72 -14.64
CA SER A 20 -20.35 -10.98 -15.76
C SER A 20 -20.36 -9.49 -15.41
N VAL A 21 -19.21 -8.97 -14.96
CA VAL A 21 -19.02 -7.52 -14.79
C VAL A 21 -19.16 -6.88 -16.18
N PRO A 22 -20.06 -5.89 -16.38
CA PRO A 22 -20.28 -5.28 -17.70
C PRO A 22 -19.00 -4.69 -18.27
N GLU A 23 -18.62 -5.11 -19.49
CA GLU A 23 -17.49 -4.56 -20.23
C GLU A 23 -17.82 -3.17 -20.76
N ILE A 24 -17.07 -2.16 -20.32
CA ILE A 24 -16.95 -0.90 -21.05
C ILE A 24 -15.44 -0.62 -21.16
N GLY A 25 -14.79 -1.23 -22.15
CA GLY A 25 -13.33 -1.10 -22.27
C GLY A 25 -12.65 -1.51 -23.58
N ASN A 26 -13.32 -2.22 -24.49
CA ASN A 26 -12.67 -2.70 -25.73
C ASN A 26 -12.48 -1.65 -26.83
N GLY A 27 -12.83 -0.38 -26.57
CA GLY A 27 -12.74 0.73 -27.54
C GLY A 27 -11.57 1.70 -27.32
N VAL A 28 -10.63 1.40 -26.42
CA VAL A 28 -9.62 2.36 -25.97
C VAL A 28 -8.32 2.20 -26.75
N GLY A 29 -7.82 3.28 -27.33
CA GLY A 29 -6.53 3.28 -28.01
C GLY A 29 -5.37 3.03 -27.05
N PHE A 30 -4.36 2.28 -27.49
CA PHE A 30 -3.11 2.03 -26.78
C PHE A 30 -2.44 3.31 -26.21
N LEU A 31 -2.61 4.44 -26.91
CA LEU A 31 -2.06 5.74 -26.52
C LEU A 31 -2.67 6.29 -25.22
N ASP A 32 -3.96 6.04 -24.96
CA ASP A 32 -4.61 6.55 -23.75
C ASP A 32 -4.17 5.76 -22.51
N GLN A 33 -4.00 4.44 -22.65
CA GLN A 33 -3.45 3.60 -21.57
C GLN A 33 -2.01 4.01 -21.20
N GLN A 34 -1.19 4.38 -22.20
CA GLN A 34 0.17 4.87 -21.94
C GLN A 34 0.16 6.21 -21.20
N ARG A 35 -0.75 7.13 -21.56
CA ARG A 35 -0.91 8.41 -20.86
C ARG A 35 -1.37 8.24 -19.43
N GLU A 36 -2.37 7.38 -19.20
CA GLU A 36 -2.86 7.08 -17.84
C GLU A 36 -1.75 6.51 -16.96
N LYS A 37 -0.94 5.59 -17.48
CA LYS A 37 0.24 5.06 -16.76
C LYS A 37 1.28 6.13 -16.45
N ALA A 38 1.55 7.04 -17.40
CA ALA A 38 2.49 8.13 -17.18
C ALA A 38 2.02 9.08 -16.06
N ILE A 39 0.71 9.40 -16.04
CA ILE A 39 0.10 10.22 -14.97
C ILE A 39 0.19 9.51 -13.64
N GLY A 40 -0.22 8.24 -13.55
CA GLY A 40 -0.14 7.48 -12.31
C GLY A 40 1.30 7.38 -11.78
N GLY A 41 2.30 7.22 -12.65
CA GLY A 41 3.71 7.25 -12.29
C GLY A 41 4.16 8.61 -11.73
N GLN A 42 3.69 9.72 -12.33
CA GLN A 42 3.97 11.07 -11.85
C GLN A 42 3.30 11.34 -10.50
N VAL A 43 2.03 10.95 -10.33
CA VAL A 43 1.31 11.09 -9.06
C VAL A 43 2.00 10.25 -7.98
N PHE A 44 2.41 9.01 -8.28
CA PHE A 44 3.16 8.15 -7.36
C PHE A 44 4.39 8.90 -6.82
N ARG A 45 5.23 9.42 -7.71
CA ARG A 45 6.45 10.14 -7.33
C ARG A 45 6.16 11.41 -6.51
N GLN A 46 5.11 12.14 -6.86
CA GLN A 46 4.73 13.34 -6.11
C GLN A 46 4.15 13.03 -4.72
N VAL A 47 3.34 11.98 -4.60
CA VAL A 47 2.82 11.49 -3.30
C VAL A 47 3.98 11.08 -2.42
N GLN A 48 4.92 10.28 -2.95
CA GLN A 48 6.13 9.86 -2.23
C GLN A 48 6.98 11.05 -1.75
N GLN A 49 7.00 12.15 -2.52
CA GLN A 49 7.78 13.33 -2.16
C GLN A 49 7.10 14.23 -1.12
N LYS A 50 5.77 14.36 -1.16
CA LYS A 50 5.03 15.40 -0.43
C LYS A 50 4.19 14.88 0.73
N MET A 51 3.87 13.58 0.74
CA MET A 51 3.00 12.98 1.75
C MET A 51 3.83 12.10 2.71
N PRO A 52 3.38 11.92 3.96
CA PRO A 52 4.01 10.99 4.88
C PRO A 52 3.65 9.55 4.47
N VAL A 53 4.36 9.00 3.48
CA VAL A 53 4.15 7.61 3.06
C VAL A 53 4.73 6.66 4.12
N LEU A 54 3.91 5.73 4.59
CA LEU A 54 4.32 4.69 5.52
C LEU A 54 5.40 3.81 4.88
N GLN A 55 6.49 3.56 5.60
CA GLN A 55 7.59 2.70 5.17
C GLN A 55 7.64 1.46 6.06
N ASN A 56 6.72 0.54 5.85
CA ASN A 56 6.63 -0.69 6.62
C ASN A 56 6.27 -1.86 5.69
N PRO A 57 7.26 -2.68 5.26
CA PRO A 57 7.03 -3.73 4.29
C PRO A 57 5.97 -4.74 4.73
N TRP A 58 5.87 -5.02 6.04
CA TRP A 58 4.91 -5.99 6.55
C TRP A 58 3.47 -5.48 6.39
N ILE A 59 3.18 -4.25 6.82
CA ILE A 59 1.84 -3.63 6.68
C ILE A 59 1.48 -3.49 5.19
N GLU A 60 2.42 -2.99 4.39
CA GLU A 60 2.24 -2.85 2.94
C GLU A 60 1.92 -4.18 2.27
N ASP A 61 2.65 -5.25 2.59
CA ASP A 61 2.45 -6.57 2.00
C ASP A 61 1.09 -7.18 2.39
N GLN A 62 0.62 -6.98 3.63
CA GLN A 62 -0.71 -7.44 4.05
C GLN A 62 -1.80 -6.79 3.19
N LEU A 63 -1.75 -5.47 3.04
CA LEU A 63 -2.74 -4.71 2.27
C LEU A 63 -2.60 -4.99 0.77
N PHE A 64 -1.36 -5.13 0.27
CA PHE A 64 -1.10 -5.45 -1.13
C PHE A 64 -1.57 -6.86 -1.50
N SER A 65 -1.52 -7.82 -0.57
CA SER A 65 -2.06 -9.17 -0.78
C SER A 65 -3.57 -9.12 -1.05
N VAL A 66 -4.32 -8.41 -0.20
CA VAL A 66 -5.76 -8.20 -0.34
C VAL A 66 -6.07 -7.43 -1.63
N PHE A 67 -5.35 -6.33 -1.88
CA PHE A 67 -5.47 -5.55 -3.11
C PHE A 67 -5.25 -6.42 -4.36
N SER A 68 -4.21 -7.26 -4.36
CA SER A 68 -3.91 -8.17 -5.47
C SER A 68 -5.01 -9.21 -5.69
N GLN A 69 -5.65 -9.71 -4.62
CA GLN A 69 -6.82 -10.60 -4.74
C GLN A 69 -7.96 -9.88 -5.45
N ILE A 70 -8.28 -8.63 -5.08
CA ILE A 70 -9.33 -7.84 -5.74
C ILE A 70 -9.02 -7.66 -7.22
N LEU A 71 -7.78 -7.34 -7.57
CA LEU A 71 -7.36 -7.19 -8.96
C LEU A 71 -7.60 -8.45 -9.81
N THR A 72 -7.54 -9.66 -9.24
CA THR A 72 -7.85 -10.90 -9.98
C THR A 72 -9.30 -10.96 -10.47
N GLN A 73 -10.19 -10.17 -9.87
CA GLN A 73 -11.60 -10.04 -10.27
C GLN A 73 -11.82 -8.92 -11.29
N THR A 74 -10.74 -8.31 -11.78
CA THR A 74 -10.78 -7.18 -12.71
C THR A 74 -10.04 -7.50 -14.00
N GLN A 75 -10.34 -6.73 -15.04
CA GLN A 75 -9.54 -6.69 -16.26
C GLN A 75 -8.52 -5.53 -16.23
N LEU A 76 -8.27 -4.94 -15.05
CA LEU A 76 -7.24 -3.94 -14.90
C LEU A 76 -5.90 -4.61 -15.23
N GLY A 77 -5.11 -3.98 -16.11
CA GLY A 77 -3.79 -4.48 -16.49
C GLY A 77 -2.80 -4.43 -15.32
N GLN A 78 -1.57 -4.02 -15.56
CA GLN A 78 -0.62 -3.80 -14.46
C GLN A 78 -0.81 -2.38 -13.86
N PRO A 79 -1.38 -2.25 -12.65
CA PRO A 79 -1.50 -0.97 -11.96
C PRO A 79 -0.14 -0.39 -11.58
N ILE A 80 -0.09 0.91 -11.30
CA ILE A 80 1.06 1.54 -10.67
C ILE A 80 1.30 0.99 -9.27
N GLY A 81 0.26 0.69 -8.49
CA GLY A 81 0.40 -0.01 -7.21
C GLY A 81 -0.43 0.60 -6.09
N LEU A 82 -0.17 0.17 -4.86
CA LEU A 82 -0.82 0.61 -3.64
C LEU A 82 0.19 1.37 -2.76
N ILE A 83 -0.21 2.53 -2.24
CA ILE A 83 0.53 3.31 -1.24
C ILE A 83 -0.26 3.33 0.06
N VAL A 84 0.45 3.31 1.20
CA VAL A 84 -0.14 3.54 2.51
C VAL A 84 0.36 4.88 3.04
N ILE A 85 -0.54 5.77 3.40
CA ILE A 85 -0.23 7.11 3.91
C ILE A 85 -0.38 7.09 5.44
N ASP A 86 0.65 7.52 6.15
CA ASP A 86 0.66 7.70 7.60
C ASP A 86 -0.13 8.95 8.00
N ASP A 87 -1.46 8.82 7.90
CA ASP A 87 -2.42 9.85 8.26
C ASP A 87 -3.56 9.21 9.08
N PRO A 88 -3.91 9.74 10.27
CA PRO A 88 -5.00 9.24 11.11
C PRO A 88 -6.40 9.47 10.54
N GLN A 89 -6.56 10.31 9.52
CA GLN A 89 -7.86 10.50 8.88
C GLN A 89 -8.29 9.26 8.08
N ILE A 90 -9.59 8.97 8.08
CA ILE A 90 -10.16 7.94 7.19
C ILE A 90 -10.18 8.50 5.77
N ASN A 91 -9.30 7.99 4.92
CA ASN A 91 -9.28 8.34 3.50
C ASN A 91 -8.70 7.21 2.63
N ALA A 92 -9.10 7.23 1.37
CA ALA A 92 -8.60 6.40 0.29
C ALA A 92 -8.76 7.16 -1.04
N PHE A 93 -7.90 6.90 -2.01
CA PHE A 93 -8.11 7.43 -3.36
C PHE A 93 -7.46 6.54 -4.42
N ALA A 94 -7.95 6.68 -5.64
CA ALA A 94 -7.33 6.11 -6.82
C ALA A 94 -7.20 7.13 -7.96
N VAL A 95 -6.15 6.99 -8.77
CA VAL A 95 -5.93 7.83 -9.96
C VAL A 95 -5.73 6.98 -11.21
N PRO A 96 -5.92 7.57 -12.41
CA PRO A 96 -5.63 6.88 -13.67
C PRO A 96 -4.24 6.25 -13.69
N GLY A 97 -4.13 5.11 -14.38
CA GLY A 97 -2.92 4.26 -14.36
C GLY A 97 -2.92 3.23 -13.23
N GLY A 98 -3.88 3.29 -12.30
CA GLY A 98 -4.02 2.31 -11.22
C GLY A 98 -3.02 2.56 -10.10
N LEU A 99 -2.85 3.82 -9.69
CA LEU A 99 -2.25 4.12 -8.40
C LEU A 99 -3.38 4.25 -7.39
N PHE A 100 -3.28 3.50 -6.29
CA PHE A 100 -4.21 3.48 -5.19
C PHE A 100 -3.49 3.92 -3.91
N ALA A 101 -4.20 4.59 -3.02
CA ALA A 101 -3.69 4.98 -1.73
C ALA A 101 -4.72 4.78 -0.63
N LEU A 102 -4.26 4.42 0.55
CA LEU A 102 -5.06 4.23 1.75
C LEU A 102 -4.38 4.94 2.93
N ASN A 103 -5.15 5.64 3.74
CA ASN A 103 -4.64 6.18 4.99
C ASN A 103 -4.60 5.10 6.08
N THR A 104 -3.63 5.18 6.98
CA THR A 104 -3.58 4.32 8.17
C THR A 104 -4.82 4.48 9.04
N GLY A 105 -5.41 5.69 9.09
CA GLY A 105 -6.68 5.98 9.74
C GLY A 105 -7.83 5.09 9.30
N LEU A 106 -7.93 4.77 8.00
CA LEU A 106 -8.94 3.84 7.49
C LEU A 106 -8.82 2.46 8.15
N ILE A 107 -7.59 1.97 8.30
CA ILE A 107 -7.30 0.64 8.87
C ILE A 107 -7.57 0.63 10.38
N THR A 108 -7.18 1.70 11.08
CA THR A 108 -7.34 1.79 12.55
C THR A 108 -8.79 2.01 12.98
N HIS A 109 -9.64 2.58 12.12
CA HIS A 109 -11.07 2.74 12.40
C HIS A 109 -11.92 1.55 11.93
N ALA A 110 -11.49 0.84 10.88
CA ALA A 110 -12.19 -0.35 10.41
C ALA A 110 -12.33 -1.42 11.52
N ARG A 111 -13.47 -2.09 11.56
CA ARG A 111 -13.81 -3.14 12.53
C ARG A 111 -13.34 -4.51 12.09
N ASN A 112 -13.21 -4.73 10.80
CA ASN A 112 -12.78 -5.99 10.20
C ASN A 112 -12.12 -5.76 8.83
N MET A 113 -11.49 -6.80 8.29
CA MET A 113 -10.87 -6.75 6.96
C MET A 113 -11.91 -6.49 5.86
N ASP A 114 -13.11 -7.04 5.96
CA ASP A 114 -14.16 -6.89 4.94
C ASP A 114 -14.54 -5.40 4.73
N GLU A 115 -14.50 -4.57 5.78
CA GLU A 115 -14.70 -3.11 5.66
C GLU A 115 -13.58 -2.44 4.84
N VAL A 116 -12.32 -2.81 5.09
CA VAL A 116 -11.16 -2.32 4.31
C VAL A 116 -11.25 -2.77 2.85
N VAL A 117 -11.64 -4.02 2.62
CA VAL A 117 -11.88 -4.57 1.27
C VAL A 117 -13.01 -3.84 0.58
N GLY A 118 -14.05 -3.44 1.30
CA GLY A 118 -15.14 -2.63 0.75
C GLY A 118 -14.62 -1.32 0.16
N VAL A 119 -13.80 -0.58 0.90
CA VAL A 119 -13.20 0.66 0.39
C VAL A 119 -12.24 0.40 -0.76
N MET A 120 -11.33 -0.59 -0.64
CA MET A 120 -10.42 -0.93 -1.74
C MET A 120 -11.18 -1.34 -3.01
N GLY A 121 -12.25 -2.14 -2.88
CA GLY A 121 -13.09 -2.59 -3.98
C GLY A 121 -13.83 -1.44 -4.65
N HIS A 122 -14.31 -0.47 -3.86
CA HIS A 122 -14.90 0.78 -4.35
C HIS A 122 -13.90 1.60 -5.17
N GLU A 123 -12.70 1.85 -4.64
CA GLU A 123 -11.64 2.58 -5.35
C GLU A 123 -11.21 1.87 -6.65
N ILE A 124 -11.08 0.55 -6.60
CA ILE A 124 -10.78 -0.26 -7.79
C ILE A 124 -11.89 -0.13 -8.82
N ALA A 125 -13.16 -0.13 -8.39
CA ALA A 125 -14.29 0.09 -9.28
C ALA A 125 -14.25 1.47 -9.96
N HIS A 126 -13.81 2.53 -9.27
CA HIS A 126 -13.61 3.83 -9.92
C HIS A 126 -12.62 3.78 -11.08
N VAL A 127 -11.53 3.04 -10.93
CA VAL A 127 -10.49 2.90 -11.96
C VAL A 127 -10.94 1.97 -13.07
N THR A 128 -11.48 0.79 -12.76
CA THR A 128 -11.91 -0.20 -13.76
C THR A 128 -13.06 0.34 -14.61
N GLN A 129 -13.99 1.09 -14.01
CA GLN A 129 -15.07 1.77 -14.71
C GLN A 129 -14.66 3.12 -15.31
N ARG A 130 -13.37 3.49 -15.22
CA ARG A 130 -12.78 4.71 -15.76
C ARG A 130 -13.61 5.95 -15.45
N HIS A 131 -14.15 6.06 -14.22
CA HIS A 131 -14.98 7.20 -13.81
C HIS A 131 -14.26 8.52 -14.04
N TYR A 132 -12.96 8.54 -13.76
CA TYR A 132 -12.11 9.70 -14.00
C TYR A 132 -12.06 10.09 -15.49
N SER A 133 -11.75 9.13 -16.38
CA SER A 133 -11.60 9.39 -17.81
C SER A 133 -12.95 9.73 -18.48
N ARG A 134 -14.06 9.10 -18.06
CA ARG A 134 -15.42 9.42 -18.53
C ARG A 134 -15.87 10.82 -18.11
N SER A 135 -15.50 11.27 -16.91
CA SER A 135 -15.77 12.64 -16.46
C SER A 135 -14.96 13.69 -17.24
N GLN A 136 -13.75 13.34 -17.70
CA GLN A 136 -12.85 14.24 -18.45
C GLN A 136 -13.02 14.17 -19.98
N GLU A 137 -13.62 13.12 -20.56
CA GLU A 137 -14.00 13.14 -21.99
C GLU A 137 -15.02 14.24 -22.32
N ALA A 138 -15.75 14.73 -21.30
CA ALA A 138 -16.53 15.96 -21.38
C ALA A 138 -15.66 17.24 -21.53
N PHE A 139 -14.36 17.16 -21.21
CA PHE A 139 -13.35 18.22 -21.26
C PHE A 139 -12.19 17.82 -22.22
N LYS A 140 -12.43 17.90 -23.52
CA LYS A 140 -11.39 17.66 -24.55
C LYS A 140 -10.18 18.59 -24.37
N GLY A 141 -8.97 18.07 -24.09
CA GLY A 141 -7.72 18.87 -24.14
C GLY A 141 -6.54 18.37 -23.28
N GLN A 142 -5.56 19.27 -23.07
CA GLN A 142 -4.33 19.14 -22.26
C GLN A 142 -4.57 18.90 -20.74
N GLY A 143 -5.82 18.73 -20.30
CA GLY A 143 -6.21 18.65 -18.88
C GLY A 143 -5.69 17.43 -18.12
N LEU A 144 -5.33 16.35 -18.80
CA LEU A 144 -4.86 15.12 -18.15
C LEU A 144 -3.45 15.27 -17.52
N LEU A 145 -2.58 16.13 -18.06
CA LEU A 145 -1.24 16.39 -17.49
C LEU A 145 -1.28 17.36 -16.30
N ALA A 146 -2.16 18.36 -16.35
CA ALA A 146 -2.41 19.26 -15.21
C ALA A 146 -2.99 18.51 -13.99
N LEU A 147 -3.64 17.36 -14.23
CA LEU A 147 -4.26 16.55 -13.18
C LEU A 147 -3.30 16.12 -12.08
N ALA A 148 -2.09 15.68 -12.43
CA ALA A 148 -1.16 15.18 -11.43
C ALA A 148 -0.82 16.27 -10.40
N GLY A 149 -0.67 17.52 -10.85
CA GLY A 149 -0.47 18.67 -9.97
C GLY A 149 -1.71 19.03 -9.15
N ILE A 150 -2.90 18.92 -9.74
CA ILE A 150 -4.18 19.16 -9.07
C ILE A 150 -4.45 18.13 -7.96
N VAL A 151 -4.37 16.83 -8.26
CA VAL A 151 -4.60 15.76 -7.27
C VAL A 151 -3.66 15.92 -6.10
N VAL A 152 -2.38 16.10 -6.37
CA VAL A 152 -1.37 16.26 -5.32
C VAL A 152 -1.57 17.56 -4.54
N GLY A 153 -1.96 18.65 -5.22
CA GLY A 153 -2.28 19.92 -4.57
C GLY A 153 -3.46 19.79 -3.60
N ALA A 154 -4.52 19.09 -4.01
CA ALA A 154 -5.68 18.80 -3.17
C ALA A 154 -5.28 17.93 -1.96
N LEU A 155 -4.54 16.84 -2.18
CA LEU A 155 -4.06 15.95 -1.11
C LEU A 155 -3.17 16.68 -0.09
N VAL A 156 -2.27 17.55 -0.54
CA VAL A 156 -1.40 18.31 0.39
C VAL A 156 -2.19 19.36 1.17
N ALA A 157 -3.13 20.06 0.52
CA ALA A 157 -3.99 21.02 1.20
C ALA A 157 -4.83 20.36 2.31
N SER A 158 -5.21 19.10 2.10
CA SER A 158 -6.05 18.33 3.00
C SER A 158 -5.32 17.85 4.27
N GLN A 159 -3.99 17.70 4.21
CA GLN A 159 -3.13 17.46 5.38
C GLN A 159 -2.93 18.69 6.27
N GLY A 160 -3.20 19.89 5.75
CA GLY A 160 -3.03 21.15 6.46
C GLY A 160 -4.14 21.34 7.49
N GLY A 161 -3.90 20.95 8.74
CA GLY A 161 -4.84 21.16 9.84
C GLY A 161 -5.22 22.64 10.02
N GLY A 162 -6.39 23.03 9.51
CA GLY A 162 -7.21 24.14 10.01
C GLY A 162 -6.63 25.55 10.07
N ASP A 163 -5.43 25.85 9.56
CA ASP A 163 -4.89 27.22 9.58
C ASP A 163 -5.64 28.10 8.56
N ALA A 164 -6.61 28.86 9.08
CA ALA A 164 -7.55 29.71 8.35
C ALA A 164 -6.89 30.77 7.43
N GLY A 165 -5.59 31.05 7.62
CA GLY A 165 -4.84 32.03 6.82
C GLY A 165 -4.56 31.59 5.37
N THR A 166 -4.45 30.28 5.11
CA THR A 166 -4.17 29.73 3.77
C THR A 166 -5.44 29.35 3.01
N ALA A 167 -6.55 29.15 3.72
CA ALA A 167 -7.84 28.72 3.15
C ALA A 167 -8.55 29.80 2.31
N VAL A 168 -8.34 31.09 2.62
CA VAL A 168 -9.08 32.20 1.98
C VAL A 168 -8.65 32.47 0.54
N ILE A 169 -7.37 32.27 0.21
CA ILE A 169 -6.87 32.42 -1.17
C ILE A 169 -7.23 31.18 -2.02
N LEU A 170 -7.41 30.03 -1.37
CA LEU A 170 -7.77 28.77 -1.99
C LEU A 170 -9.29 28.61 -2.22
N GLY A 171 -10.18 29.29 -1.50
CA GLY A 171 -11.61 28.96 -1.49
C GLY A 171 -12.30 28.89 -2.86
N SER A 172 -11.98 29.78 -3.81
CA SER A 172 -12.61 29.78 -5.15
C SER A 172 -11.97 28.74 -6.09
N GLN A 173 -10.64 28.63 -6.09
CA GLN A 173 -9.91 27.66 -6.91
C GLN A 173 -10.05 26.23 -6.36
N ALA A 174 -9.99 26.04 -5.05
CA ALA A 174 -10.22 24.76 -4.39
C ALA A 174 -11.65 24.27 -4.56
N ALA A 175 -12.67 25.14 -4.48
CA ALA A 175 -14.06 24.73 -4.76
C ALA A 175 -14.28 24.33 -6.24
N LEU A 176 -13.53 24.94 -7.17
CA LEU A 176 -13.49 24.53 -8.57
C LEU A 176 -12.80 23.16 -8.75
N LEU A 177 -11.69 22.93 -8.05
CA LEU A 177 -10.98 21.64 -8.05
C LEU A 177 -11.80 20.53 -7.37
N ASP A 178 -12.48 20.84 -6.28
CA ASP A 178 -13.36 19.94 -5.53
C ASP A 178 -14.52 19.44 -6.41
N LYS A 179 -15.20 20.37 -7.10
CA LYS A 179 -16.23 20.00 -8.10
C LYS A 179 -15.70 19.20 -9.29
N GLN A 180 -14.42 19.37 -9.64
CA GLN A 180 -13.80 18.62 -10.73
C GLN A 180 -13.35 17.22 -10.32
N LEU A 181 -13.05 17.00 -9.04
CA LEU A 181 -12.60 15.73 -8.49
C LEU A 181 -13.75 14.89 -7.91
N SER A 182 -14.88 15.51 -7.56
CA SER A 182 -16.06 14.82 -7.05
C SER A 182 -16.74 13.95 -8.11
N TYR A 183 -17.04 12.70 -7.76
CA TYR A 183 -17.76 11.79 -8.63
C TYR A 183 -19.26 12.07 -8.63
N SER A 184 -19.91 11.85 -9.78
CA SER A 184 -21.37 11.96 -9.86
C SER A 184 -22.05 10.87 -9.04
N ARG A 185 -23.29 11.12 -8.58
CA ARG A 185 -24.08 10.12 -7.83
C ARG A 185 -24.22 8.78 -8.56
N ASN A 186 -24.27 8.80 -9.89
CA ASN A 186 -24.37 7.57 -10.69
C ASN A 186 -23.04 6.79 -10.70
N GLN A 187 -21.90 7.49 -10.73
CA GLN A 187 -20.58 6.86 -10.65
C GLN A 187 -20.36 6.23 -9.27
N GLU A 188 -20.75 6.93 -8.20
CA GLU A 188 -20.69 6.38 -6.84
C GLU A 188 -21.54 5.11 -6.70
N ARG A 189 -22.79 5.12 -7.16
CA ARG A 189 -23.65 3.91 -7.14
C ARG A 189 -23.10 2.78 -8.00
N GLU A 190 -22.47 3.10 -9.12
CA GLU A 190 -21.81 2.12 -9.99
C GLU A 190 -20.60 1.49 -9.27
N ALA A 191 -19.78 2.30 -8.61
CA ALA A 191 -18.63 1.87 -7.82
C ALA A 191 -19.04 1.02 -6.62
N ASP A 192 -20.03 1.47 -5.83
CA ASP A 192 -20.59 0.72 -4.69
C ASP A 192 -21.04 -0.67 -5.14
N ARG A 193 -21.81 -0.75 -6.25
CA ARG A 193 -22.34 -2.00 -6.78
C ARG A 193 -21.23 -2.96 -7.24
N ILE A 194 -20.26 -2.46 -7.99
CA ILE A 194 -19.18 -3.30 -8.53
C ILE A 194 -18.18 -3.70 -7.44
N GLY A 195 -17.88 -2.79 -6.51
CA GLY A 195 -17.06 -3.09 -5.33
C GLY A 195 -17.68 -4.22 -4.50
N MET A 196 -18.99 -4.20 -4.25
CA MET A 196 -19.69 -5.31 -3.59
C MET A 196 -19.62 -6.63 -4.37
N GLN A 197 -19.62 -6.59 -5.70
CA GLN A 197 -19.45 -7.78 -6.53
C GLN A 197 -18.03 -8.36 -6.37
N TYR A 198 -17.01 -7.50 -6.32
CA TYR A 198 -15.64 -7.94 -6.04
C TYR A 198 -15.50 -8.57 -4.64
N MET A 199 -16.10 -7.93 -3.62
CA MET A 199 -16.13 -8.47 -2.26
C MET A 199 -16.75 -9.87 -2.24
N TYR A 200 -17.94 -10.00 -2.84
CA TYR A 200 -18.67 -11.27 -2.88
C TYR A 200 -17.88 -12.36 -3.61
N ALA A 201 -17.28 -12.04 -4.76
CA ALA A 201 -16.50 -12.99 -5.56
C ALA A 201 -15.27 -13.54 -4.81
N LEU A 202 -14.74 -12.76 -3.87
CA LEU A 202 -13.61 -13.14 -3.03
C LEU A 202 -14.00 -13.74 -1.68
N GLY A 203 -15.29 -13.91 -1.41
CA GLY A 203 -15.76 -14.45 -0.13
C GLY A 203 -15.75 -13.46 1.03
N TYR A 204 -15.66 -12.15 0.76
CA TYR A 204 -15.85 -11.10 1.78
C TYR A 204 -17.31 -10.71 1.89
N ASN A 205 -17.75 -10.31 3.09
CA ASN A 205 -19.14 -9.92 3.33
C ASN A 205 -19.47 -8.55 2.68
N PRO A 206 -20.32 -8.48 1.64
CA PRO A 206 -20.65 -7.22 0.97
C PRO A 206 -21.38 -6.21 1.87
N GLN A 207 -22.03 -6.68 2.93
CA GLN A 207 -22.66 -5.83 3.94
C GLN A 207 -21.62 -4.91 4.63
N SER A 208 -20.38 -5.37 4.73
CA SER A 208 -19.30 -4.62 5.40
C SER A 208 -18.99 -3.28 4.71
N MET A 209 -19.26 -3.12 3.41
CA MET A 209 -19.14 -1.82 2.75
C MET A 209 -20.14 -0.80 3.33
N ALA A 210 -21.40 -1.21 3.50
CA ALA A 210 -22.42 -0.36 4.11
C ALA A 210 -22.19 -0.14 5.61
N ASP A 211 -21.59 -1.12 6.28
CA ASP A 211 -21.22 -1.04 7.69
C ASP A 211 -20.07 -0.04 7.89
N PHE A 212 -19.11 0.02 6.96
CA PHE A 212 -18.03 1.01 7.00
C PHE A 212 -18.51 2.44 6.75
N PHE A 213 -19.55 2.64 5.92
CA PHE A 213 -20.21 3.94 5.77
C PHE A 213 -20.73 4.49 7.11
N GLU A 214 -21.20 3.62 8.00
CA GLU A 214 -21.62 4.00 9.35
C GLU A 214 -20.43 4.39 10.23
N VAL A 215 -19.31 3.67 10.13
CA VAL A 215 -18.04 4.03 10.80
C VAL A 215 -17.61 5.44 10.37
N MET A 216 -17.57 5.71 9.06
CA MET A 216 -17.23 7.03 8.52
C MET A 216 -18.20 8.13 8.97
N HIS A 217 -19.51 7.86 8.96
CA HIS A 217 -20.51 8.81 9.39
C HIS A 217 -20.35 9.18 10.87
N ARG A 218 -20.07 8.20 11.72
CA ARG A 218 -19.83 8.41 13.15
C ARG A 218 -18.59 9.26 13.39
N GLU A 219 -17.48 8.96 12.73
CA GLU A 219 -16.24 9.73 12.89
C GLU A 219 -16.38 11.17 12.38
N SER A 220 -17.08 11.38 11.25
CA SER A 220 -17.38 12.72 10.73
C SER A 220 -18.32 13.54 11.62
N SER A 221 -19.09 12.88 12.50
CA SER A 221 -20.01 13.55 13.42
C SER A 221 -19.34 13.92 14.76
N ASN A 222 -18.27 13.19 15.11
CA ASN A 222 -17.49 13.42 16.33
C ASN A 222 -16.44 14.53 16.16
N VAL A 223 -15.99 14.74 14.93
CA VAL A 223 -15.07 15.82 14.55
C VAL A 223 -15.91 16.90 13.86
N GLY A 224 -15.79 18.18 14.23
CA GLY A 224 -16.48 19.29 13.54
C GLY A 224 -15.99 19.54 12.10
N PHE A 225 -15.44 18.52 11.44
CA PHE A 225 -14.76 18.53 10.15
C PHE A 225 -15.17 17.28 9.36
N LEU A 226 -15.51 17.46 8.07
CA LEU A 226 -15.82 16.36 7.16
C LEU A 226 -14.51 15.73 6.67
N PRO A 227 -14.29 14.40 6.83
CA PRO A 227 -13.11 13.74 6.27
C PRO A 227 -13.01 13.97 4.76
N ASP A 228 -11.80 14.11 4.24
CA ASP A 228 -11.56 14.41 2.82
C ASP A 228 -12.21 13.43 1.84
N PHE A 229 -12.37 12.16 2.26
CA PHE A 229 -13.12 11.16 1.51
C PHE A 229 -14.53 11.64 1.11
N TRP A 230 -15.18 12.46 1.93
CA TRP A 230 -16.52 12.99 1.66
C TRP A 230 -16.55 14.10 0.61
N LEU A 231 -15.43 14.79 0.40
CA LEU A 231 -15.31 15.84 -0.61
C LEU A 231 -15.35 15.22 -2.01
N THR A 232 -14.65 14.10 -2.20
CA THR A 232 -14.61 13.37 -3.48
C THR A 232 -15.71 12.31 -3.61
N HIS A 233 -16.14 11.69 -2.50
CA HIS A 233 -17.18 10.66 -2.43
C HIS A 233 -18.31 11.07 -1.47
N PRO A 234 -19.26 11.93 -1.89
CA PRO A 234 -20.34 12.36 -1.03
C PRO A 234 -21.18 11.15 -0.57
N LEU A 235 -21.09 10.81 0.71
CA LEU A 235 -21.95 9.79 1.30
C LEU A 235 -23.30 10.43 1.67
N THR A 236 -24.39 9.79 1.29
CA THR A 236 -25.75 10.27 1.57
C THR A 236 -26.53 9.18 2.29
N SER A 237 -27.55 9.55 3.06
CA SER A 237 -28.47 8.57 3.67
C SER A 237 -29.10 7.65 2.62
N GLU A 238 -29.33 8.18 1.41
CA GLU A 238 -29.76 7.42 0.24
C GLU A 238 -28.73 6.36 -0.15
N ARG A 239 -27.45 6.71 -0.32
CA ARG A 239 -26.38 5.75 -0.67
C ARG A 239 -26.20 4.67 0.38
N MET A 240 -26.20 5.02 1.67
CA MET A 240 -26.12 4.02 2.74
C MET A 240 -27.28 3.03 2.69
N SER A 241 -28.49 3.53 2.47
CA SER A 241 -29.69 2.69 2.36
C SER A 241 -29.63 1.80 1.12
N GLU A 242 -29.19 2.35 0.00
CA GLU A 242 -29.03 1.63 -1.28
C GLU A 242 -27.97 0.53 -1.19
N ALA A 243 -26.84 0.82 -0.55
CA ALA A 243 -25.77 -0.14 -0.27
C ALA A 243 -26.29 -1.30 0.58
N ARG A 244 -27.03 -1.02 1.67
CA ARG A 244 -27.66 -2.07 2.50
C ARG A 244 -28.67 -2.91 1.70
N LEU A 245 -29.52 -2.27 0.90
CA LEU A 245 -30.50 -2.98 0.07
C LEU A 245 -29.83 -3.92 -0.92
N ARG A 246 -28.71 -3.50 -1.55
CA ARG A 246 -27.94 -4.36 -2.47
C ARG A 246 -27.22 -5.49 -1.77
N ALA A 247 -26.57 -5.23 -0.65
CA ALA A 247 -25.92 -6.27 0.14
C ALA A 247 -26.93 -7.38 0.52
N ASN A 248 -28.17 -7.01 0.85
CA ASN A 248 -29.25 -7.96 1.13
C ASN A 248 -29.75 -8.78 -0.08
N GLN A 249 -29.41 -8.37 -1.30
CA GLN A 249 -29.73 -9.13 -2.52
C GLN A 249 -28.65 -10.18 -2.83
N LEU A 250 -27.47 -10.09 -2.22
CA LEU A 250 -26.40 -11.07 -2.36
C LEU A 250 -26.58 -12.18 -1.30
N PRO A 251 -26.17 -13.42 -1.60
CA PRO A 251 -26.15 -14.48 -0.59
C PRO A 251 -25.34 -14.07 0.63
N LYS A 252 -25.84 -14.41 1.81
CA LYS A 252 -25.19 -14.05 3.07
C LYS A 252 -23.86 -14.77 3.20
N ILE A 253 -22.81 -13.98 3.27
CA ILE A 253 -21.47 -14.43 3.66
C ILE A 253 -21.31 -14.00 5.12
N HIS A 254 -21.09 -14.96 6.01
CA HIS A 254 -20.69 -14.65 7.38
C HIS A 254 -19.31 -14.01 7.36
N GLN A 255 -19.06 -13.05 8.26
CA GLN A 255 -17.79 -12.31 8.35
C GLN A 255 -16.58 -13.23 8.17
N SER A 256 -15.61 -12.80 7.36
CA SER A 256 -14.42 -13.59 7.04
C SER A 256 -13.74 -14.12 8.31
N SER A 257 -13.22 -15.36 8.24
CA SER A 257 -12.48 -16.03 9.32
C SER A 257 -11.19 -15.29 9.74
N ASN A 258 -10.76 -14.28 8.97
CA ASN A 258 -9.49 -13.56 9.16
C ASN A 258 -9.56 -12.42 10.20
N GLN A 259 -10.53 -12.45 11.13
CA GLN A 259 -10.64 -11.43 12.19
C GLN A 259 -9.39 -11.35 13.08
N PRO A 260 -8.78 -12.47 13.53
CA PRO A 260 -7.58 -12.40 14.35
C PRO A 260 -6.39 -11.75 13.61
N GLU A 261 -6.20 -12.09 12.34
CA GLU A 261 -5.14 -11.52 11.50
C GLU A 261 -5.36 -10.02 11.27
N PHE A 262 -6.62 -9.61 11.05
CA PHE A 262 -6.95 -8.20 10.93
C PHE A 262 -6.70 -7.42 12.22
N GLU A 263 -6.99 -8.00 13.39
CA GLU A 263 -6.70 -7.35 14.68
C GLU A 263 -5.19 -7.09 14.86
N ILE A 264 -4.34 -8.05 14.47
CA ILE A 264 -2.88 -7.87 14.44
C ILE A 264 -2.50 -6.72 13.51
N LEU A 265 -3.00 -6.72 12.27
CA LEU A 265 -2.74 -5.66 11.30
C LEU A 265 -3.17 -4.29 11.84
N LYS A 266 -4.36 -4.21 12.41
CA LYS A 266 -4.96 -2.99 12.96
C LYS A 266 -4.13 -2.42 14.11
N LEU A 267 -3.86 -3.22 15.14
CA LEU A 267 -3.13 -2.76 16.32
C LEU A 267 -1.66 -2.47 16.00
N TYR A 268 -1.03 -3.28 15.16
CA TYR A 268 0.34 -3.00 14.72
C TYR A 268 0.40 -1.72 13.88
N THR A 269 -0.53 -1.52 12.94
CA THR A 269 -0.63 -0.27 12.17
C THR A 269 -0.79 0.92 13.11
N ALA A 270 -1.69 0.84 14.09
CA ALA A 270 -1.92 1.92 15.05
C ALA A 270 -0.68 2.26 15.88
N VAL A 271 0.17 1.27 16.20
CA VAL A 271 1.45 1.50 16.88
C VAL A 271 2.46 2.20 15.97
N ILE A 272 2.61 1.71 14.73
CA ILE A 272 3.57 2.28 13.78
C ILE A 272 3.18 3.71 13.40
N SER A 273 1.88 3.99 13.23
CA SER A 273 1.33 5.32 12.91
C SER A 273 1.08 6.21 14.13
N LYS A 274 1.43 5.74 15.33
CA LYS A 274 1.26 6.48 16.61
C LYS A 274 -0.19 6.90 16.90
N GLN A 275 -1.16 6.10 16.47
CA GLN A 275 -2.60 6.32 16.65
C GLN A 275 -3.19 5.56 17.85
N ILE A 276 -2.36 4.92 18.67
CA ILE A 276 -2.78 4.21 19.87
C ILE A 276 -1.88 4.55 21.06
N SER A 277 -2.49 4.67 22.24
CA SER A 277 -1.76 4.92 23.49
C SER A 277 -1.32 3.63 24.17
N GLU A 278 -0.27 3.75 24.98
CA GLU A 278 0.20 2.69 25.88
C GLU A 278 -0.93 2.17 26.78
N GLN A 279 -1.75 3.06 27.34
CA GLN A 279 -2.85 2.70 28.24
C GLN A 279 -3.91 1.84 27.54
N GLN A 280 -4.26 2.16 26.29
CA GLN A 280 -5.20 1.36 25.51
C GLN A 280 -4.64 -0.05 25.24
N LEU A 281 -3.38 -0.15 24.84
CA LEU A 281 -2.72 -1.45 24.63
C LEU A 281 -2.61 -2.27 25.93
N LEU A 282 -2.26 -1.63 27.05
CA LEU A 282 -2.21 -2.28 28.37
C LEU A 282 -3.59 -2.80 28.80
N GLN A 283 -4.68 -2.11 28.44
CA GLN A 283 -6.03 -2.61 28.73
C GLN A 283 -6.37 -3.85 27.90
N LEU A 284 -5.99 -3.88 26.62
CA LEU A 284 -6.24 -5.02 25.74
C LEU A 284 -5.41 -6.26 26.14
N THR A 285 -4.15 -6.06 26.54
CA THR A 285 -3.28 -7.18 26.99
C THR A 285 -3.77 -7.87 28.26
N LYS A 286 -4.50 -7.17 29.15
CA LYS A 286 -5.13 -7.80 30.33
C LYS A 286 -6.14 -8.90 29.98
N GLN A 287 -6.62 -8.92 28.75
CA GLN A 287 -7.56 -9.94 28.25
C GLN A 287 -6.83 -11.13 27.62
N ASN A 288 -5.51 -11.24 27.80
CA ASN A 288 -4.66 -12.22 27.12
C ASN A 288 -4.84 -12.14 25.59
N ASN A 289 -4.84 -10.93 25.05
CA ASN A 289 -5.01 -10.69 23.62
C ASN A 289 -3.65 -10.73 22.91
N PHE A 290 -3.48 -11.70 22.00
CA PHE A 290 -2.24 -11.93 21.26
C PHE A 290 -1.84 -10.73 20.39
N ALA A 291 -2.78 -10.15 19.64
CA ALA A 291 -2.53 -8.99 18.79
C ALA A 291 -2.06 -7.78 19.61
N ALA A 292 -2.67 -7.56 20.77
CA ALA A 292 -2.29 -6.48 21.67
C ALA A 292 -0.91 -6.69 22.30
N GLN A 293 -0.52 -7.93 22.62
CA GLN A 293 0.83 -8.22 23.13
C GLN A 293 1.90 -7.98 22.07
N LEU A 294 1.66 -8.40 20.82
CA LEU A 294 2.56 -8.09 19.69
C LEU A 294 2.68 -6.58 19.47
N ALA A 295 1.55 -5.87 19.43
CA ALA A 295 1.51 -4.43 19.24
C ALA A 295 2.22 -3.69 20.40
N LEU A 296 1.98 -4.09 21.65
CA LEU A 296 2.64 -3.48 22.81
C LEU A 296 4.16 -3.78 22.85
N SER A 297 4.59 -4.96 22.40
CA SER A 297 6.00 -5.25 22.20
C SER A 297 6.63 -4.29 21.18
N ALA A 298 5.99 -4.10 20.02
CA ALA A 298 6.43 -3.13 19.01
C ALA A 298 6.39 -1.68 19.53
N PHE A 299 5.45 -1.34 20.41
CA PHE A 299 5.35 -0.02 21.03
C PHE A 299 6.57 0.27 21.91
N TYR A 300 6.95 -0.64 22.82
CA TYR A 300 8.15 -0.46 23.64
C TYR A 300 9.45 -0.54 22.84
N LEU A 301 9.48 -1.35 21.77
CA LEU A 301 10.58 -1.36 20.81
C LEU A 301 10.80 0.04 20.21
N ASN A 302 9.73 0.72 19.78
CA ASN A 302 9.79 2.08 19.25
C ASN A 302 10.22 3.13 20.29
N LEU A 303 9.98 2.87 21.58
CA LEU A 303 10.47 3.70 22.70
C LEU A 303 11.92 3.39 23.09
N GLY A 304 12.53 2.34 22.53
CA GLY A 304 13.88 1.88 22.88
C GLY A 304 13.95 1.02 24.15
N ASP A 305 12.81 0.64 24.74
CA ASP A 305 12.77 -0.29 25.87
C ASP A 305 12.78 -1.74 25.37
N TYR A 306 13.97 -2.18 24.94
CA TYR A 306 14.19 -3.51 24.37
C TYR A 306 13.97 -4.64 25.39
N GLN A 307 14.08 -4.37 26.70
CA GLN A 307 13.86 -5.38 27.72
C GLN A 307 12.37 -5.67 27.86
N LYS A 308 11.55 -4.63 27.99
CA LYS A 308 10.10 -4.77 28.10
C LYS A 308 9.49 -5.29 26.80
N ALA A 309 9.97 -4.82 25.66
CA ALA A 309 9.58 -5.35 24.35
C ALA A 309 9.81 -6.87 24.25
N GLN A 310 10.98 -7.34 24.72
CA GLN A 310 11.34 -8.76 24.70
C GLN A 310 10.47 -9.61 25.63
N GLN A 311 10.16 -9.10 26.83
CA GLN A 311 9.27 -9.79 27.78
C GLN A 311 7.86 -9.97 27.19
N LEU A 312 7.27 -8.91 26.64
CA LEU A 312 5.95 -8.97 26.03
C LEU A 312 5.91 -9.87 24.79
N LEU A 313 6.98 -9.90 24.01
CA LEU A 313 7.07 -10.82 22.87
C LEU A 313 7.19 -12.27 23.32
N ALA A 314 7.89 -12.54 24.43
CA ALA A 314 7.95 -13.87 25.01
C ALA A 314 6.58 -14.32 25.53
N ASP A 315 5.82 -13.42 26.16
CA ASP A 315 4.44 -13.69 26.58
C ASP A 315 3.55 -13.99 25.37
N ALA A 316 3.64 -13.21 24.29
CA ALA A 316 2.91 -13.46 23.04
C ALA A 316 3.20 -14.85 22.45
N LYS A 317 4.46 -15.31 22.51
CA LYS A 317 4.85 -16.65 22.03
C LYS A 317 4.21 -17.79 22.83
N GLN A 318 3.79 -17.57 24.08
CA GLN A 318 3.13 -18.59 24.91
C GLN A 318 1.74 -18.98 24.36
N HIS A 319 1.15 -18.15 23.50
CA HIS A 319 -0.10 -18.48 22.80
C HIS A 319 0.04 -19.66 21.84
N GLY A 320 1.28 -20.04 21.47
CA GLY A 320 1.53 -21.12 20.50
C GLY A 320 1.15 -20.77 19.06
N GLN A 321 0.77 -19.51 18.79
CA GLN A 321 0.44 -19.02 17.46
C GLN A 321 1.72 -18.61 16.71
N ALA A 322 1.94 -19.21 15.54
CA ALA A 322 3.02 -18.81 14.65
C ALA A 322 2.58 -17.60 13.81
N HIS A 323 3.40 -16.55 13.79
CA HIS A 323 3.12 -15.37 12.98
C HIS A 323 4.43 -14.71 12.53
N ASN A 324 4.50 -14.25 11.27
CA ASN A 324 5.72 -13.69 10.68
C ASN A 324 6.16 -12.35 11.30
N LEU A 325 5.27 -11.65 12.00
CA LEU A 325 5.61 -10.43 12.75
C LEU A 325 6.48 -10.72 13.99
N ILE A 326 6.40 -11.92 14.56
CA ILE A 326 7.22 -12.31 15.73
C ILE A 326 8.71 -12.22 15.43
N PRO A 327 9.26 -12.92 14.40
CA PRO A 327 10.69 -12.81 14.09
C PRO A 327 11.09 -11.41 13.63
N LEU A 328 10.19 -10.62 13.03
CA LEU A 328 10.48 -9.22 12.67
C LEU A 328 10.74 -8.38 13.92
N ILE A 329 9.80 -8.37 14.87
CA ILE A 329 9.92 -7.61 16.13
C ILE A 329 11.12 -8.12 16.94
N GLU A 330 11.30 -9.43 17.05
CA GLU A 330 12.41 -10.03 17.80
C GLU A 330 13.78 -9.64 17.20
N THR A 331 13.89 -9.61 15.88
CA THR A 331 15.10 -9.18 15.19
C THR A 331 15.40 -7.72 15.48
N ASP A 332 14.39 -6.84 15.45
CA ASP A 332 14.57 -5.43 15.78
C ASP A 332 14.97 -5.18 17.23
N ILE A 333 14.44 -5.97 18.17
CA ILE A 333 14.91 -5.96 19.57
C ILE A 333 16.40 -6.30 19.65
N TYR A 334 16.84 -7.36 18.97
CA TYR A 334 18.25 -7.75 18.96
C TYR A 334 19.14 -6.72 18.25
N LEU A 335 18.68 -6.14 17.14
CA LEU A 335 19.39 -5.07 16.45
C LEU A 335 19.52 -3.81 17.32
N GLY A 336 18.47 -3.45 18.05
CA GLY A 336 18.49 -2.35 19.02
C GLY A 336 19.47 -2.56 20.18
N LYS A 337 19.64 -3.82 20.61
CA LYS A 337 20.64 -4.23 21.60
C LYS A 337 22.05 -4.46 21.02
N ASN A 338 22.27 -4.20 19.73
CA ASN A 338 23.50 -4.49 18.99
C ASN A 338 23.94 -5.98 19.03
N GLN A 339 22.98 -6.90 19.16
CA GLN A 339 23.19 -8.34 19.21
C GLN A 339 23.03 -8.96 17.82
N LEU A 340 23.95 -8.63 16.90
CA LEU A 340 23.82 -8.96 15.47
C LEU A 340 23.72 -10.47 15.17
N GLN A 341 24.45 -11.31 15.91
CA GLN A 341 24.37 -12.76 15.69
C GLN A 341 23.01 -13.34 16.11
N SER A 342 22.44 -12.84 17.21
CA SER A 342 21.09 -13.22 17.64
C SER A 342 20.05 -12.78 16.62
N ALA A 343 20.17 -11.54 16.11
CA ALA A 343 19.33 -11.02 15.04
C ALA A 343 19.39 -11.90 13.78
N LEU A 344 20.59 -12.30 13.35
CA LEU A 344 20.75 -13.21 12.20
C LEU A 344 20.11 -14.57 12.46
N ASN A 345 20.38 -15.19 13.61
CA ASN A 345 19.83 -16.49 13.97
C ASN A 345 18.30 -16.48 13.99
N THR A 346 17.69 -15.37 14.42
CA THR A 346 16.24 -15.20 14.44
C THR A 346 15.64 -15.07 13.05
N ILE A 347 16.21 -14.24 12.16
CA ILE A 347 15.55 -13.88 10.88
C ILE A 347 15.92 -14.80 9.72
N GLN A 348 17.10 -15.43 9.75
CA GLN A 348 17.63 -16.18 8.60
C GLN A 348 16.74 -17.36 8.22
N SER A 349 16.29 -18.15 9.19
CA SER A 349 15.44 -19.32 8.90
C SER A 349 14.06 -18.91 8.36
N PRO A 350 13.31 -17.98 9.02
CA PRO A 350 12.04 -17.49 8.46
C PRO A 350 12.16 -16.95 7.03
N ALA A 351 13.17 -16.13 6.73
CA ALA A 351 13.36 -15.57 5.40
C ALA A 351 13.69 -16.65 4.34
N LYS A 352 14.41 -17.70 4.74
CA LYS A 352 14.72 -18.84 3.86
C LYS A 352 13.50 -19.72 3.58
N VAL A 353 12.63 -19.91 4.58
CA VAL A 353 11.40 -20.71 4.44
C VAL A 353 10.34 -19.96 3.62
N MET A 354 10.30 -18.63 3.73
CA MET A 354 9.38 -17.76 2.98
C MET A 354 10.15 -16.77 2.08
N PRO A 355 10.79 -17.24 0.99
CA PRO A 355 11.60 -16.40 0.11
C PRO A 355 10.79 -15.32 -0.63
N GLU A 356 9.48 -15.47 -0.73
CA GLU A 356 8.55 -14.49 -1.30
C GLU A 356 8.15 -13.38 -0.32
N ASN A 357 8.36 -13.56 1.00
CA ASN A 357 7.99 -12.58 2.01
C ASN A 357 9.01 -11.43 2.03
N ARG A 358 8.60 -10.26 1.52
CA ARG A 358 9.48 -9.09 1.38
C ARG A 358 9.92 -8.56 2.73
N ALA A 359 9.02 -8.45 3.71
CA ALA A 359 9.37 -7.95 5.04
C ALA A 359 10.48 -8.75 5.74
N LEU A 360 10.39 -10.08 5.74
CA LEU A 360 11.41 -10.95 6.34
C LEU A 360 12.76 -10.83 5.62
N ASN A 361 12.74 -10.80 4.30
CA ASN A 361 13.95 -10.70 3.49
C ASN A 361 14.61 -9.32 3.60
N TYR A 362 13.83 -8.24 3.67
CA TYR A 362 14.36 -6.89 3.90
C TYR A 362 14.95 -6.76 5.29
N LYS A 363 14.33 -7.35 6.32
CA LYS A 363 14.91 -7.42 7.67
C LYS A 363 16.21 -8.22 7.69
N LEU A 364 16.28 -9.36 6.98
CA LEU A 364 17.53 -10.11 6.83
C LEU A 364 18.63 -9.30 6.11
N ALA A 365 18.27 -8.55 5.06
CA ALA A 365 19.20 -7.66 4.38
C ALA A 365 19.73 -6.56 5.30
N GLU A 366 18.90 -5.96 6.15
CA GLU A 366 19.34 -5.01 7.18
C GLU A 366 20.36 -5.64 8.14
N VAL A 367 20.10 -6.87 8.62
CA VAL A 367 21.04 -7.62 9.46
C VAL A 367 22.37 -7.82 8.75
N TYR A 368 22.36 -8.25 7.48
CA TYR A 368 23.58 -8.41 6.68
C TYR A 368 24.33 -7.10 6.50
N ILE A 369 23.64 -5.98 6.27
CA ILE A 369 24.26 -4.65 6.17
C ILE A 369 24.98 -4.30 7.48
N ARG A 370 24.33 -4.47 8.64
CA ARG A 370 24.95 -4.19 9.95
C ARG A 370 26.12 -5.12 10.28
N MET A 371 26.15 -6.31 9.68
CA MET A 371 27.26 -7.26 9.77
C MET A 371 28.35 -7.05 8.70
N HIS A 372 28.29 -5.97 7.90
CA HIS A 372 29.20 -5.70 6.79
C HIS A 372 29.22 -6.77 5.68
N ARG A 373 28.12 -7.51 5.51
CA ARG A 373 27.93 -8.56 4.49
C ARG A 373 27.19 -8.02 3.27
N ALA A 374 27.84 -7.15 2.52
CA ALA A 374 27.22 -6.42 1.41
C ALA A 374 26.64 -7.32 0.31
N ALA A 375 27.40 -8.32 -0.14
CA ALA A 375 26.99 -9.21 -1.23
C ALA A 375 25.73 -10.01 -0.86
N ASP A 376 25.65 -10.49 0.38
CA ASP A 376 24.49 -11.23 0.88
C ASP A 376 23.24 -10.33 0.95
N ALA A 377 23.38 -9.08 1.43
CA ALA A 377 22.30 -8.11 1.46
C ALA A 377 21.78 -7.80 0.04
N GLN A 378 22.68 -7.53 -0.91
CA GLN A 378 22.32 -7.27 -2.30
C GLN A 378 21.60 -8.47 -2.93
N GLN A 379 22.09 -9.69 -2.70
CA GLN A 379 21.49 -10.91 -3.25
C GLN A 379 20.04 -11.10 -2.78
N VAL A 380 19.77 -10.87 -1.49
CA VAL A 380 18.43 -11.01 -0.92
C VAL A 380 17.45 -10.00 -1.53
N VAL A 381 17.87 -8.74 -1.67
CA VAL A 381 17.00 -7.65 -2.14
C VAL A 381 16.79 -7.69 -3.66
N GLN A 382 17.77 -8.18 -4.42
CA GLN A 382 17.81 -8.13 -5.89
C GLN A 382 16.56 -8.71 -6.56
N SER A 383 15.97 -9.78 -6.01
CA SER A 383 14.77 -10.42 -6.57
C SER A 383 13.50 -9.59 -6.41
N PHE A 384 13.41 -8.77 -5.36
CA PHE A 384 12.25 -7.93 -5.07
C PHE A 384 12.25 -6.69 -5.96
N ILE A 385 13.39 -6.01 -6.09
CA ILE A 385 13.52 -4.84 -6.97
C ILE A 385 13.39 -5.19 -8.46
N GLN A 386 13.70 -6.43 -8.87
CA GLN A 386 13.45 -6.87 -10.25
C GLN A 386 11.96 -7.06 -10.54
N ARG A 387 11.20 -7.59 -9.56
CA ARG A 387 9.74 -7.77 -9.66
C ARG A 387 9.00 -6.44 -9.53
N ASN A 388 9.48 -5.56 -8.66
CA ASN A 388 8.92 -4.23 -8.43
C ASN A 388 10.03 -3.17 -8.44
N PRO A 389 10.39 -2.62 -9.61
CA PRO A 389 11.43 -1.60 -9.71
C PRO A 389 11.06 -0.26 -9.07
N LYS A 390 9.81 -0.10 -8.59
CA LYS A 390 9.33 1.09 -7.89
C LYS A 390 9.51 1.02 -6.38
N ASP A 391 10.03 -0.09 -5.85
CA ASP A 391 10.23 -0.29 -4.43
C ASP A 391 11.40 0.56 -3.89
N ILE A 392 11.05 1.69 -3.29
CA ILE A 392 12.00 2.65 -2.71
C ILE A 392 12.81 2.03 -1.58
N GLN A 393 12.19 1.19 -0.74
CA GLN A 393 12.86 0.55 0.40
C GLN A 393 13.89 -0.48 -0.08
N GLY A 394 13.55 -1.24 -1.13
CA GLY A 394 14.49 -2.12 -1.79
C GLY A 394 15.71 -1.37 -2.35
N TRP A 395 15.49 -0.25 -3.05
CA TRP A 395 16.61 0.56 -3.56
C TRP A 395 17.44 1.20 -2.45
N ASP A 396 16.82 1.58 -1.33
CA ASP A 396 17.53 2.09 -0.17
C ASP A 396 18.46 1.02 0.44
N LEU A 397 17.96 -0.21 0.64
CA LEU A 397 18.78 -1.32 1.11
C LEU A 397 19.92 -1.66 0.15
N MET A 398 19.68 -1.63 -1.17
CA MET A 398 20.73 -1.81 -2.18
C MET A 398 21.79 -0.72 -2.08
N GLN A 399 21.39 0.54 -1.89
CA GLN A 399 22.30 1.65 -1.71
C GLN A 399 23.11 1.52 -0.41
N GLN A 400 22.46 1.17 0.71
CA GLN A 400 23.12 0.94 1.99
C GLN A 400 24.14 -0.21 1.92
N ALA A 401 23.76 -1.33 1.28
CA ALA A 401 24.66 -2.45 1.04
C ALA A 401 25.84 -2.06 0.13
N ALA A 402 25.62 -1.25 -0.91
CA ALA A 402 26.72 -0.74 -1.72
C ALA A 402 27.66 0.21 -0.93
N ASN A 403 27.13 1.02 0.00
CA ASN A 403 27.93 1.96 0.80
C ASN A 403 28.97 1.25 1.71
N ILE A 404 28.68 0.02 2.14
CA ILE A 404 29.60 -0.78 2.97
C ILE A 404 30.56 -1.63 2.13
N ASP A 405 30.35 -1.75 0.82
CA ASP A 405 31.12 -2.58 -0.12
C ASP A 405 32.28 -1.82 -0.78
N LYS A 406 33.17 -1.24 0.02
CA LYS A 406 34.21 -0.31 -0.46
C LYS A 406 35.27 -0.96 -1.36
N ASP A 407 35.46 -2.26 -1.23
CA ASP A 407 36.47 -3.02 -1.99
C ASP A 407 35.97 -3.40 -3.40
N ASN A 408 34.68 -3.20 -3.68
CA ASN A 408 34.10 -3.48 -4.99
C ASN A 408 34.59 -2.46 -6.02
N PRO A 409 35.16 -2.89 -7.16
CA PRO A 409 35.59 -1.97 -8.23
C PRO A 409 34.44 -1.09 -8.77
N MET A 410 33.19 -1.53 -8.62
CA MET A 410 31.98 -0.78 -8.98
C MET A 410 31.38 0.00 -7.82
N TYR A 411 32.01 0.08 -6.64
CA TYR A 411 31.49 0.72 -5.43
C TYR A 411 30.79 2.05 -5.71
N THR A 412 31.52 3.04 -6.23
CA THR A 412 30.97 4.39 -6.47
C THR A 412 29.86 4.38 -7.51
N VAL A 413 29.97 3.54 -8.55
CA VAL A 413 28.96 3.40 -9.61
C VAL A 413 27.68 2.77 -9.03
N ASN A 414 27.81 1.74 -8.19
CA ASN A 414 26.70 1.06 -7.51
C ASN A 414 25.96 2.00 -6.56
N VAL A 415 26.70 2.72 -5.70
CA VAL A 415 26.10 3.71 -4.79
C VAL A 415 25.30 4.75 -5.57
N LEU A 416 25.87 5.30 -6.65
CA LEU A 416 25.20 6.35 -7.43
C LEU A 416 24.00 5.83 -8.23
N ARG A 417 24.07 4.63 -8.83
CA ARG A 417 22.94 4.08 -9.60
C ARG A 417 21.76 3.69 -8.70
N TYR A 418 22.02 3.11 -7.53
CA TYR A 418 20.96 2.76 -6.57
C TYR A 418 20.35 4.03 -5.94
N ARG A 419 21.19 5.03 -5.63
CA ARG A 419 20.73 6.35 -5.21
C ARG A 419 19.82 6.99 -6.26
N ALA A 420 20.18 6.90 -7.53
CA ALA A 420 19.37 7.45 -8.62
C ALA A 420 17.98 6.82 -8.67
N GLU A 421 17.86 5.49 -8.57
CA GLU A 421 16.55 4.82 -8.52
C GLU A 421 15.73 5.25 -7.30
N LYS A 422 16.34 5.25 -6.10
CA LYS A 422 15.70 5.73 -4.87
C LYS A 422 15.18 7.16 -5.05
N GLN A 423 16.03 8.07 -5.51
CA GLN A 423 15.69 9.48 -5.73
C GLN A 423 14.56 9.63 -6.75
N PHE A 424 14.61 8.88 -7.85
CA PHE A 424 13.61 8.97 -8.90
C PHE A 424 12.23 8.58 -8.37
N TRP A 425 12.11 7.41 -7.75
CA TRP A 425 10.83 6.93 -7.22
C TRP A 425 10.35 7.73 -6.00
N SER A 426 11.25 8.39 -5.27
CA SER A 426 10.91 9.35 -4.20
C SER A 426 10.55 10.75 -4.70
N GLY A 427 10.45 10.96 -6.03
CA GLY A 427 10.10 12.24 -6.64
C GLY A 427 11.22 13.28 -6.76
N GLN A 428 12.45 12.93 -6.36
CA GLN A 428 13.65 13.75 -6.57
C GLN A 428 14.25 13.52 -7.97
N GLU A 429 13.42 13.63 -9.01
CA GLU A 429 13.74 13.22 -10.39
C GLU A 429 14.99 13.93 -10.96
N GLN A 430 15.16 15.24 -10.69
CA GLN A 430 16.34 15.99 -11.14
C GLN A 430 17.63 15.47 -10.49
N GLU A 431 17.59 15.18 -9.20
CA GLU A 431 18.74 14.64 -8.47
C GLU A 431 19.06 13.21 -8.91
N ALA A 432 18.03 12.41 -9.23
CA ALA A 432 18.20 11.09 -9.81
C ALA A 432 18.98 11.13 -11.13
N ILE A 433 18.58 12.03 -12.04
CA ILE A 433 19.25 12.23 -13.34
C ILE A 433 20.70 12.65 -13.12
N LYS A 434 20.97 13.58 -12.20
CA LYS A 434 22.35 14.01 -11.85
C LYS A 434 23.19 12.85 -11.29
N SER A 435 22.62 12.06 -10.38
CA SER A 435 23.28 10.87 -9.81
C SER A 435 23.63 9.85 -10.88
N LEU A 436 22.71 9.59 -11.82
CA LEU A 436 22.91 8.61 -12.88
C LEU A 436 23.90 9.10 -13.95
N LEU A 437 23.88 10.39 -14.31
CA LEU A 437 24.90 11.03 -15.16
C LEU A 437 26.31 10.93 -14.53
N HIS A 438 26.40 11.06 -13.21
CA HIS A 438 27.67 10.89 -12.50
C HIS A 438 28.12 9.42 -12.55
N ALA A 439 27.23 8.46 -12.27
CA ALA A 439 27.52 7.04 -12.39
C ALA A 439 28.03 6.67 -13.80
N GLN A 440 27.38 7.20 -14.84
CA GLN A 440 27.76 6.96 -16.23
C GLN A 440 29.17 7.46 -16.54
N ARG A 441 29.54 8.67 -16.09
CA ARG A 441 30.88 9.25 -16.29
C ARG A 441 31.97 8.40 -15.63
N LEU A 442 31.72 7.91 -14.42
CA LEU A 442 32.68 7.07 -13.69
C LEU A 442 32.80 5.66 -14.30
N ASN A 443 31.73 5.13 -14.90
CA ASN A 443 31.71 3.79 -15.47
C ASN A 443 32.41 3.66 -16.83
N GLN A 444 32.73 4.77 -17.51
CA GLN A 444 33.32 4.74 -18.87
C GLN A 444 34.59 3.91 -19.00
N LYS A 445 35.31 3.66 -17.90
CA LYS A 445 36.55 2.86 -17.86
C LYS A 445 36.38 1.43 -17.35
N ASN A 446 35.16 1.05 -16.95
CA ASN A 446 34.93 -0.11 -16.09
C ASN A 446 34.16 -1.25 -16.76
N SER A 447 33.01 -0.94 -17.39
CA SER A 447 32.16 -1.98 -17.99
C SER A 447 31.30 -1.44 -19.13
N GLN A 448 31.39 -2.08 -20.30
CA GLN A 448 30.57 -1.75 -21.47
C GLN A 448 29.10 -2.10 -21.23
N ALA A 449 28.81 -3.25 -20.63
CA ALA A 449 27.45 -3.67 -20.31
C ALA A 449 26.77 -2.68 -19.36
N MET A 450 27.46 -2.26 -18.29
CA MET A 450 26.93 -1.26 -17.35
C MET A 450 26.73 0.11 -18.03
N SER A 451 27.59 0.49 -18.97
CA SER A 451 27.43 1.75 -19.71
C SER A 451 26.13 1.77 -20.52
N ILE A 452 25.75 0.64 -21.12
CA ILE A 452 24.49 0.50 -21.86
C ILE A 452 23.30 0.59 -20.90
N THR A 453 23.35 -0.11 -19.76
CA THR A 453 22.30 -0.07 -18.74
C THR A 453 22.07 1.35 -18.21
N LEU A 454 23.14 2.05 -17.83
CA LEU A 454 23.07 3.41 -17.30
C LEU A 454 22.52 4.39 -18.35
N LYS A 455 22.99 4.28 -19.61
CA LYS A 455 22.51 5.13 -20.71
C LYS A 455 21.01 4.93 -20.96
N LYS A 456 20.56 3.67 -21.08
CA LYS A 456 19.14 3.35 -21.30
C LYS A 456 18.27 3.91 -20.17
N ARG A 457 18.67 3.68 -18.92
CA ARG A 457 17.90 4.13 -17.76
C ARG A 457 17.86 5.67 -17.65
N LEU A 458 18.94 6.34 -18.03
CA LEU A 458 19.00 7.80 -18.09
C LEU A 458 18.03 8.37 -19.13
N GLU A 459 17.99 7.78 -20.33
CA GLU A 459 17.04 8.18 -21.39
C GLU A 459 15.58 7.99 -20.93
N GLU A 460 15.28 6.90 -20.22
CA GLU A 460 13.96 6.66 -19.61
C GLU A 460 13.60 7.75 -18.58
N MET A 461 14.48 8.02 -17.60
CA MET A 461 14.24 9.04 -16.57
C MET A 461 14.07 10.43 -17.18
N GLN A 462 14.87 10.79 -18.19
CA GLN A 462 14.77 12.08 -18.88
C GLN A 462 13.46 12.22 -19.63
N LYS A 463 13.03 11.17 -20.35
CA LYS A 463 11.75 11.17 -21.07
C LYS A 463 10.57 11.37 -20.12
N GLU A 464 10.55 10.64 -19.01
CA GLU A 464 9.50 10.78 -17.99
C GLU A 464 9.51 12.17 -17.33
N PHE A 465 10.69 12.72 -17.05
CA PHE A 465 10.84 14.08 -16.50
C PHE A 465 10.32 15.16 -17.46
N THR A 466 10.63 15.05 -18.76
CA THR A 466 10.18 16.04 -19.76
C THR A 466 8.68 16.00 -20.04
N THR A 467 8.01 14.88 -19.76
CA THR A 467 6.55 14.74 -19.95
C THR A 467 5.74 15.54 -18.91
N LYS A 468 6.42 16.14 -17.93
CA LYS A 468 5.86 16.97 -16.85
C LYS A 468 5.53 18.42 -17.27
N ILE A 469 6.13 18.89 -18.36
CA ILE A 469 6.03 20.26 -18.92
C ILE A 469 5.18 20.19 -20.19
#